data_AF-A0A7J9W1X6-F1
#
_entry.id   AF-A0A7J9W1X6-F1
#
_cell.length_a   1.000
_cell.length_b   1.000
_cell.length_c   1.000
_cell.angle_alpha   90.00
_cell.angle_beta   90.00
_cell.angle_gamma   90.00
#
_symmetry.space_group_name_H-M   'P 1'
#
loop_
_entity.id
_entity.type
_entity.pdbx_description
1 polymer ?
#
loop_
_entity_poly.entity_id
_entity_poly.type
_entity_poly.pdbx_seq_one_letter_code
_entity_poly.pdbx_strand_id
1 'polypeptide(L)'
;MAHPEPSARSAEQIAEEQAMAEVSDVLLNLEHTLARAKKARKRLASGVEGHNARLALDDAVKSLEVARKRLQQDAYFAGDDLRLI
;
A
#
# COMPACT_ATOMS: atom_id res chain seq x y z
N MET A 1 19.13 37.24 17.67
CA MET A 1 19.71 35.99 17.15
C MET A 1 18.85 35.57 15.98
N ALA A 2 19.38 35.54 14.76
CA ALA A 2 18.62 35.14 13.58
C ALA A 2 18.48 33.62 13.58
N HIS A 3 17.26 33.11 13.54
CA HIS A 3 17.02 31.70 13.27
C HIS A 3 17.54 31.39 11.86
N PRO A 4 18.29 30.29 11.65
CA PRO A 4 18.62 29.88 10.29
C PRO A 4 17.31 29.59 9.57
N GLU A 5 17.05 30.32 8.48
CA GLU A 5 16.00 30.01 7.52
C GLU A 5 16.15 28.53 7.12
N PRO A 6 15.05 27.75 7.06
CA PRO A 6 15.14 26.37 6.59
C PRO A 6 15.75 26.39 5.19
N SER A 7 16.90 25.73 5.02
CA SER A 7 17.57 25.62 3.72
C SER A 7 16.55 25.14 2.69
N ALA A 8 16.43 25.86 1.58
CA ALA A 8 15.56 25.46 0.48
C ALA A 8 15.86 24.01 0.09
N ARG A 9 14.81 23.17 -0.03
CA ARG A 9 14.96 21.78 -0.45
C ARG A 9 15.67 21.72 -1.80
N SER A 10 16.67 20.84 -1.91
CA SER A 10 17.33 20.58 -3.19
C SER A 10 16.34 19.91 -4.17
N ALA A 11 16.63 20.01 -5.47
CA ALA A 11 15.82 19.34 -6.48
C ALA A 11 15.77 17.81 -6.28
N GLU A 12 16.86 17.22 -5.79
CA GLU A 12 16.95 15.79 -5.47
C GLU A 12 16.02 15.42 -4.30
N GLN A 13 16.01 16.21 -3.22
CA GLN A 13 15.10 16.00 -2.08
C GLN A 13 13.63 16.11 -2.51
N ILE A 14 13.30 17.07 -3.38
CA ILE A 14 11.93 17.22 -3.90
C ILE A 14 11.54 16.00 -4.74
N ALA A 15 12.43 15.53 -5.61
CA ALA A 15 12.18 14.37 -6.45
C ALA A 15 12.00 13.09 -5.61
N GLU A 16 12.80 12.91 -4.56
CA GLU A 16 12.68 11.79 -3.63
C GLU A 16 11.35 11.84 -2.85
N GLU A 17 10.98 13.01 -2.31
CA GLU A 17 9.69 13.20 -1.64
C GLU A 17 8.50 12.87 -2.56
N GLN A 18 8.57 13.30 -3.82
CA GLN A 18 7.55 12.99 -4.83
C GLN A 18 7.47 11.49 -5.12
N ALA A 19 8.61 10.82 -5.29
CA ALA A 19 8.64 9.37 -5.50
C ALA A 19 8.03 8.61 -4.31
N MET A 20 8.31 9.03 -3.08
CA MET A 20 7.73 8.42 -1.88
C MET A 20 6.25 8.75 -1.69
N ALA A 21 5.77 9.89 -2.21
CA ALA A 21 4.35 10.20 -2.27
C ALA A 21 3.61 9.22 -3.20
N GLU A 22 4.16 8.93 -4.38
CA GLU A 22 3.58 7.93 -5.31
C GLU A 22 3.49 6.53 -4.67
N VAL A 23 4.51 6.12 -3.90
CA VAL A 23 4.46 4.85 -3.14
C VAL A 23 3.33 4.86 -2.10
N SER A 24 3.14 6.00 -1.42
CA SER A 24 2.04 6.19 -0.45
C SER A 24 0.68 6.06 -1.13
N ASP A 25 0.53 6.64 -2.32
CA ASP A 25 -0.72 6.56 -3.10
C ASP A 25 -1.01 5.15 -3.59
N VAL A 26 0.01 4.38 -3.97
CA VAL A 26 -0.13 2.95 -4.30
C VAL A 26 -0.64 2.17 -3.08
N LEU A 27 -0.08 2.40 -1.89
CA LEU A 27 -0.56 1.75 -0.67
C LEU A 27 -2.01 2.11 -0.36
N LEU A 28 -2.39 3.38 -0.50
CA LEU A 28 -3.77 3.83 -0.31
C LEU A 28 -4.72 3.14 -1.29
N ASN A 29 -4.33 3.01 -2.55
CA ASN A 29 -5.12 2.31 -3.57
C ASN A 29 -5.30 0.81 -3.25
N LEU A 30 -4.29 0.14 -2.66
CA LEU A 30 -4.42 -1.23 -2.17
C LEU A 30 -5.44 -1.33 -1.03
N GLU A 31 -5.44 -0.37 -0.10
CA GLU A 31 -6.44 -0.32 0.98
C GLU A 31 -7.86 -0.11 0.46
N HIS A 32 -8.03 0.81 -0.48
CA HIS A 32 -9.31 1.06 -1.14
C HIS A 32 -9.82 -0.20 -1.86
N THR A 33 -8.92 -0.89 -2.58
CA THR A 33 -9.21 -2.15 -3.26
C THR A 33 -9.65 -3.23 -2.28
N LEU A 34 -8.91 -3.40 -1.17
CA LEU A 34 -9.25 -4.36 -0.12
C LEU A 34 -10.61 -4.08 0.51
N ALA A 35 -10.91 -2.81 0.81
CA ALA A 35 -12.20 -2.40 1.34
C ALA A 35 -13.33 -2.72 0.34
N ARG A 36 -13.11 -2.47 -0.96
CA ARG A 36 -14.07 -2.77 -2.02
C ARG A 36 -14.29 -4.26 -2.19
N ALA A 37 -13.23 -5.07 -2.14
CA ALA A 37 -13.30 -6.53 -2.22
C ALA A 37 -14.10 -7.12 -1.04
N LYS A 38 -13.81 -6.68 0.19
CA LYS A 38 -14.58 -7.08 1.39
C LYS A 38 -16.07 -6.73 1.27
N LYS A 39 -16.40 -5.56 0.70
CA LYS A 39 -17.79 -5.16 0.41
C LYS A 39 -18.43 -6.03 -0.69
N ALA A 40 -17.71 -6.31 -1.77
CA ALA A 40 -18.20 -7.14 -2.87
C ALA A 40 -18.52 -8.56 -2.40
N ARG A 41 -17.66 -9.15 -1.56
CA ARG A 41 -17.87 -10.47 -0.95
C ARG A 41 -19.22 -10.60 -0.25
N LYS A 42 -19.63 -9.56 0.49
CA LYS A 42 -20.92 -9.52 1.21
C LYS A 42 -22.14 -9.43 0.28
N ARG A 43 -21.95 -8.99 -0.96
CA ARG A 43 -23.03 -8.75 -1.94
C ARG A 43 -23.20 -9.90 -2.94
N LEU A 44 -22.25 -10.84 -3.02
CA LEU A 44 -22.34 -11.97 -3.94
C LEU A 44 -23.50 -12.90 -3.55
N ALA A 45 -24.33 -13.26 -4.54
CA ALA A 45 -25.45 -14.18 -4.39
C ALA A 45 -24.99 -15.62 -4.09
N SER A 46 -25.89 -16.46 -3.61
CA SER A 46 -25.63 -17.85 -3.20
C SER A 46 -25.65 -18.89 -4.35
N GLY A 47 -25.83 -18.46 -5.60
CA GLY A 47 -25.73 -19.34 -6.77
C GLY A 47 -24.30 -19.81 -7.03
N VAL A 48 -24.14 -20.80 -7.93
CA VAL A 48 -22.84 -21.41 -8.28
C VAL A 48 -21.82 -20.36 -8.73
N GLU A 49 -22.23 -19.43 -9.60
CA GLU A 49 -21.37 -18.33 -10.06
C GLU A 49 -20.96 -17.40 -8.91
N GLY A 50 -21.89 -17.08 -8.01
CA GLY A 50 -21.61 -16.25 -6.84
C GLY A 50 -20.70 -16.95 -5.81
N HIS A 51 -20.80 -18.28 -5.70
CA HIS A 51 -19.89 -19.08 -4.89
C HIS A 51 -18.47 -19.09 -5.47
N ASN A 52 -18.32 -19.36 -6.76
CA ASN A 52 -17.02 -19.37 -7.43
C ASN A 52 -16.36 -17.98 -7.39
N ALA A 53 -17.14 -16.92 -7.64
CA ALA A 53 -16.66 -15.54 -7.52
C ALA A 53 -16.22 -15.21 -6.08
N ARG A 54 -16.88 -15.78 -5.06
CA ARG A 54 -16.52 -15.58 -3.65
C ARG A 54 -15.17 -16.22 -3.32
N LEU A 55 -14.95 -17.45 -3.76
CA LEU A 55 -13.67 -18.16 -3.57
C LEU A 55 -12.52 -17.38 -4.22
N ALA A 56 -12.68 -17.02 -5.50
CA ALA A 56 -11.67 -16.24 -6.22
C ALA A 56 -11.39 -14.89 -5.55
N LEU A 57 -12.44 -14.21 -5.06
CA LEU A 57 -12.29 -12.93 -4.37
C LEU A 57 -11.61 -13.07 -3.00
N ASP A 58 -11.87 -14.16 -2.27
CA ASP A 58 -11.20 -14.43 -0.99
C ASP A 58 -9.69 -14.66 -1.18
N ASP A 59 -9.29 -15.37 -2.23
CA ASP A 59 -7.87 -15.59 -2.54
C ASP A 59 -7.18 -14.32 -3.05
N ALA A 60 -7.88 -13.49 -3.83
CA ALA A 60 -7.39 -12.17 -4.22
C ALA A 60 -7.19 -11.26 -3.00
N VAL A 61 -8.13 -11.26 -2.03
CA VAL A 61 -8.00 -10.47 -0.79
C VAL A 61 -6.76 -10.88 -0.01
N LYS A 62 -6.51 -12.19 0.19
CA LYS A 62 -5.31 -12.67 0.89
C LYS A 62 -4.04 -12.18 0.21
N SER A 63 -3.98 -12.30 -1.12
CA SER A 63 -2.81 -11.89 -1.92
C SER A 63 -2.55 -10.39 -1.82
N LEU A 64 -3.61 -9.58 -1.90
CA LEU A 64 -3.52 -8.12 -1.74
C LEU A 64 -3.11 -7.71 -0.33
N GLU A 65 -3.56 -8.40 0.72
CA GLU A 65 -3.14 -8.12 2.09
C GLU A 65 -1.66 -8.41 2.31
N VAL A 66 -1.13 -9.49 1.72
CA VAL A 66 0.31 -9.80 1.76
C VAL A 66 1.11 -8.75 0.99
N ALA A 67 0.67 -8.39 -0.23
CA ALA A 67 1.35 -7.40 -1.05
C ALA A 67 1.40 -6.03 -0.35
N ARG A 68 0.28 -5.56 0.22
CA ARG A 68 0.22 -4.29 0.97
C ARG A 68 1.19 -4.29 2.15
N LYS A 69 1.18 -5.36 2.96
CA LYS A 69 2.05 -5.46 4.14
C LYS A 69 3.52 -5.46 3.77
N ARG A 70 3.91 -6.21 2.74
CA ARG A 70 5.29 -6.24 2.25
C ARG A 70 5.74 -4.87 1.75
N LEU A 71 4.95 -4.25 0.86
CA LEU A 71 5.27 -2.92 0.35
C LEU A 71 5.41 -1.90 1.48
N GLN A 72 4.52 -1.91 2.46
CA GLN A 72 4.61 -1.01 3.61
C GLN A 72 5.86 -1.27 4.46
N GLN A 73 6.19 -2.55 4.72
CA GLN A 73 7.39 -2.92 5.48
C GLN A 73 8.66 -2.47 4.75
N ASP A 74 8.77 -2.83 3.47
CA ASP A 74 9.96 -2.59 2.66
C ASP A 74 10.18 -1.09 2.38
N ALA A 75 9.09 -0.31 2.24
CA ALA A 75 9.18 1.12 1.93
C ALA A 75 9.43 2.00 3.18
N TYR A 76 8.95 1.61 4.37
CA TYR A 76 8.95 2.51 5.54
C TYR A 76 9.62 1.95 6.80
N PHE A 77 9.85 0.63 6.87
CA PHE A 77 10.31 -0.03 8.10
C PHE A 77 11.54 -0.91 7.92
N ALA A 78 12.03 -1.09 6.69
CA ALA A 78 13.21 -1.90 6.37
C ALA A 78 14.54 -1.28 6.85
N GLY A 79 14.53 -0.12 7.51
CA GLY A 79 15.72 0.66 7.85
C GLY A 79 16.68 0.06 8.89
N ASP A 80 16.23 -0.82 9.78
CA ASP A 80 17.11 -1.38 10.83
C ASP A 80 17.50 -2.87 10.61
N ASP A 81 16.73 -3.66 9.86
CA ASP A 81 17.00 -5.09 9.61
C ASP A 81 17.79 -5.37 8.31
N LEU A 82 18.08 -4.34 7.49
CA LEU A 82 18.82 -4.47 6.21
C LEU A 82 20.32 -4.17 6.31
N ARG A 83 20.92 -4.12 7.51
CA ARG A 83 22.38 -4.30 7.65
C ARG A 83 22.71 -5.80 7.64
N LEU A 84 22.65 -6.42 6.46
CA LEU A 84 23.39 -7.65 6.23
C LEU A 84 24.89 -7.30 6.16
N ILE A 85 25.65 -7.88 7.09
CA ILE A 85 27.12 -7.87 7.17
C ILE A 85 27.70 -8.66 5.99
#